data_AF-A0AAJ6YXE8-F1
#
_entry.id   AF-A0AAJ6YXE8-F1
#
_cell.length_a   1.000
_cell.length_b   1.000
_cell.length_c   1.000
_cell.angle_alpha   90.00
_cell.angle_beta   90.00
_cell.angle_gamma   90.00
#
_symmetry.space_group_name_H-M   'P 1'
#
loop_
_entity.id
_entity.type
_entity.pdbx_description
1 polymer ?
#
loop_
_entity_poly.entity_id
_entity_poly.type
_entity_poly.pdbx_seq_one_letter_code
_entity_poly.pdbx_strand_id
1 'polypeptide(L)'
;MVMSTRSTEKVVAAFRKLFRSSEKINEQEPDDGSSTNSPSRRILGRHHRPDVVTPAEAPLLDKPSTSQMNNANCFFKAKKSSENCSQSIAVPERGVRLRRLMKEFSEIQRTQHRRDSTFTAELVNDNLFEWHIRLHRIDPESELADDMKELGIPHILLHIIFPEHFPFTPPFMRVISPRIEKGFVMEGGAICMELLTPRGWASAYTIEAVITQFAASIVKGQGRVARKPKTNKEFNRRSAEESFRSLVKTHEKYGWVTPPLAEG
;
A
#
# COMPACT_ATOMS: atom_id res chain seq x y z
N MET A 1 0.46 -19.87 27.80
CA MET A 1 -0.99 -19.57 27.79
C MET A 1 -1.47 -19.65 26.34
N VAL A 2 -2.10 -20.76 25.95
CA VAL A 2 -2.51 -21.02 24.56
C VAL A 2 -3.85 -20.32 24.33
N MET A 3 -3.85 -19.24 23.54
CA MET A 3 -5.08 -18.49 23.20
C MET A 3 -5.71 -19.05 21.91
N SER A 4 -6.99 -19.37 22.05
CA SER A 4 -7.96 -19.96 21.10
C SER A 4 -7.82 -19.59 19.62
N THR A 5 -7.51 -20.60 18.78
CA THR A 5 -7.56 -20.61 17.30
C THR A 5 -8.96 -20.83 16.74
N ARG A 6 -9.93 -21.25 17.57
CA ARG A 6 -11.30 -21.57 17.15
C ARG A 6 -12.11 -20.35 16.70
N SER A 7 -11.75 -19.14 17.15
CA SER A 7 -12.49 -17.93 16.79
C SER A 7 -12.14 -17.42 15.40
N THR A 8 -10.91 -17.64 14.92
CA THR A 8 -10.46 -17.20 13.61
C THR A 8 -11.00 -18.10 12.51
N GLU A 9 -11.06 -19.41 12.73
CA GLU A 9 -11.62 -20.38 11.78
C GLU A 9 -13.11 -20.15 11.50
N LYS A 10 -13.89 -19.76 12.52
CA LYS A 10 -15.33 -19.48 12.36
C LYS A 10 -15.60 -18.24 11.51
N VAL A 11 -14.77 -17.20 11.64
CA VAL A 11 -14.86 -16.01 10.80
C VAL A 11 -14.49 -16.37 9.36
N VAL A 12 -13.37 -17.08 9.16
CA VAL A 12 -12.93 -17.57 7.84
C VAL A 12 -14.00 -18.46 7.16
N ALA A 13 -14.68 -19.33 7.91
CA ALA A 13 -15.76 -20.16 7.40
C ALA A 13 -17.01 -19.37 7.01
N ALA A 14 -17.34 -18.29 7.73
CA ALA A 14 -18.46 -17.41 7.38
C ALA A 14 -18.21 -16.64 6.07
N PHE A 15 -16.94 -16.28 5.78
CA PHE A 15 -16.54 -15.68 4.51
C PHE A 15 -16.77 -16.60 3.31
N ARG A 16 -16.55 -17.90 3.43
CA ARG A 16 -16.83 -18.88 2.34
C ARG A 16 -18.27 -18.82 1.85
N LYS A 17 -19.23 -18.46 2.70
CA LYS A 17 -20.65 -18.40 2.35
C LYS A 17 -21.04 -17.08 1.66
N LEU A 18 -20.35 -15.99 2.00
CA LEU A 18 -20.62 -14.65 1.44
C LEU A 18 -20.02 -14.47 0.04
N PHE A 19 -18.86 -15.05 -0.24
CA PHE A 19 -18.13 -14.80 -1.50
C PHE A 19 -18.26 -15.91 -2.56
N ARG A 20 -18.85 -17.07 -2.23
CA ARG A 20 -19.07 -18.18 -3.17
C ARG A 20 -20.41 -18.14 -3.91
N SER A 21 -21.29 -17.18 -3.62
CA SER A 21 -22.65 -17.15 -4.18
C SER A 21 -22.80 -16.43 -5.53
N SER A 22 -21.72 -16.05 -6.22
CA SER A 22 -21.81 -15.32 -7.49
C SER A 22 -21.12 -16.03 -8.65
N GLU A 23 -21.39 -17.32 -8.83
CA GLU A 23 -21.08 -18.03 -10.07
C GLU A 23 -22.27 -18.94 -10.43
N LYS A 24 -23.23 -18.40 -11.19
CA LYS A 24 -24.19 -19.15 -12.03
C LYS A 24 -25.14 -18.18 -12.74
N ILE A 25 -24.82 -17.77 -13.98
CA ILE A 25 -25.69 -17.56 -15.17
C ILE A 25 -24.73 -17.44 -16.39
N ASN A 26 -24.41 -18.54 -17.08
CA ASN A 26 -24.91 -19.02 -18.39
C ASN A 26 -24.25 -18.37 -19.64
N GLU A 27 -23.62 -19.21 -20.47
CA GLU A 27 -23.01 -18.92 -21.78
C GLU A 27 -24.05 -19.00 -22.92
N GLN A 28 -23.99 -18.07 -23.90
CA GLN A 28 -24.16 -18.35 -25.34
C GLN A 28 -23.81 -17.12 -26.22
N GLU A 29 -23.00 -17.34 -27.26
CA GLU A 29 -22.65 -16.45 -28.40
C GLU A 29 -23.28 -17.01 -29.71
N PRO A 30 -23.10 -16.40 -30.92
CA PRO A 30 -23.05 -14.99 -31.35
C PRO A 30 -24.00 -14.71 -32.56
N ASP A 31 -24.24 -13.44 -32.96
CA ASP A 31 -24.40 -13.08 -34.39
C ASP A 31 -24.29 -11.55 -34.67
N ASP A 32 -23.89 -11.26 -35.91
CA ASP A 32 -23.52 -9.99 -36.56
C ASP A 32 -24.58 -8.87 -36.62
N GLY A 33 -24.13 -7.62 -36.80
CA GLY A 33 -24.97 -6.57 -37.40
C GLY A 33 -24.65 -5.10 -37.06
N SER A 34 -24.01 -4.42 -38.00
CA SER A 34 -23.77 -2.96 -38.08
C SER A 34 -25.00 -2.08 -37.75
N SER A 35 -24.81 -0.94 -37.07
CA SER A 35 -25.09 0.40 -37.63
C SER A 35 -24.98 1.55 -36.62
N THR A 36 -24.68 2.69 -37.22
CA THR A 36 -24.46 4.06 -36.74
C THR A 36 -25.60 4.68 -35.92
N ASN A 37 -25.29 5.55 -34.94
CA ASN A 37 -25.64 6.98 -34.97
C ASN A 37 -25.39 7.68 -33.63
N SER A 38 -24.47 8.65 -33.65
CA SER A 38 -24.48 9.80 -32.73
C SER A 38 -25.55 10.80 -33.18
N PRO A 39 -26.00 11.68 -32.27
CA PRO A 39 -26.01 13.09 -32.65
C PRO A 39 -25.43 14.01 -31.58
N SER A 40 -24.58 14.91 -32.06
CA SER A 40 -24.14 16.13 -31.38
C SER A 40 -25.01 17.32 -31.80
N ARG A 41 -24.91 18.38 -30.97
CA ARG A 41 -25.22 19.82 -31.20
C ARG A 41 -26.66 20.22 -30.83
N ARG A 42 -26.95 21.39 -30.26
CA ARG A 42 -26.33 22.74 -30.21
C ARG A 42 -27.16 23.54 -29.14
N ILE A 43 -26.73 24.57 -28.39
CA ILE A 43 -26.44 25.96 -28.79
C ILE A 43 -25.85 26.75 -27.59
N LEU A 44 -24.77 27.49 -27.91
CA LEU A 44 -24.17 28.74 -27.43
C LEU A 44 -24.72 29.53 -26.20
N GLY A 45 -23.77 30.05 -25.43
CA GLY A 45 -23.92 31.23 -24.56
C GLY A 45 -22.57 31.70 -24.00
N ARG A 46 -21.87 32.55 -24.76
CA ARG A 46 -20.55 33.16 -24.48
C ARG A 46 -20.70 34.30 -23.46
N HIS A 47 -19.88 34.37 -22.41
CA HIS A 47 -19.33 35.62 -21.86
C HIS A 47 -18.01 35.36 -21.10
N HIS A 48 -16.91 35.90 -21.62
CA HIS A 48 -15.70 36.32 -20.88
C HIS A 48 -16.10 37.48 -19.94
N ARG A 49 -15.56 37.69 -18.74
CA ARG A 49 -14.15 37.93 -18.37
C ARG A 49 -13.97 37.83 -16.81
N PRO A 50 -12.74 37.82 -16.29
CA PRO A 50 -12.39 37.49 -14.90
C PRO A 50 -12.33 38.74 -13.99
N ASP A 51 -12.32 38.55 -12.67
CA ASP A 51 -11.62 39.47 -11.76
C ASP A 51 -11.11 38.78 -10.49
N VAL A 52 -9.83 39.03 -10.24
CA VAL A 52 -8.99 38.72 -9.07
C VAL A 52 -9.07 39.91 -8.13
N VAL A 53 -9.34 39.72 -6.83
CA VAL A 53 -9.03 40.75 -5.80
C VAL A 53 -8.73 40.12 -4.41
N THR A 54 -7.48 40.27 -3.98
CA THR A 54 -6.95 40.44 -2.60
C THR A 54 -5.70 41.33 -2.81
N PRO A 55 -5.25 42.26 -1.93
CA PRO A 55 -5.32 42.26 -0.46
C PRO A 55 -5.57 43.62 0.22
N ALA A 56 -5.67 43.63 1.55
CA ALA A 56 -5.36 44.82 2.34
C ALA A 56 -4.64 44.43 3.64
N GLU A 57 -3.47 45.04 3.84
CA GLU A 57 -2.55 44.89 4.95
C GLU A 57 -2.74 46.05 5.97
N ALA A 58 -2.09 45.89 7.12
CA ALA A 58 -2.20 46.54 8.43
C ALA A 58 -2.16 48.09 8.51
N PRO A 59 -2.31 48.62 9.74
CA PRO A 59 -1.17 49.34 10.30
C PRO A 59 -0.81 48.99 11.76
N LEU A 60 0.51 49.06 12.04
CA LEU A 60 1.16 49.19 13.37
C LEU A 60 1.14 50.69 13.79
N LEU A 61 1.35 51.15 15.03
CA LEU A 61 2.46 50.95 15.98
C LEU A 61 2.09 51.64 17.34
N ASP A 62 2.54 51.10 18.49
CA ASP A 62 3.25 51.82 19.57
C ASP A 62 3.28 51.05 20.93
N LYS A 63 4.43 51.12 21.62
CA LYS A 63 4.81 50.63 22.98
C LYS A 63 5.49 51.82 23.71
N PRO A 64 5.97 51.76 24.99
CA PRO A 64 5.70 50.87 26.15
C PRO A 64 5.43 51.66 27.47
N SER A 65 5.02 50.98 28.56
CA SER A 65 5.29 51.45 29.94
C SER A 65 5.28 50.30 30.95
N THR A 66 6.27 50.29 31.83
CA THR A 66 6.46 49.39 32.99
C THR A 66 5.88 50.05 34.25
N SER A 67 5.11 49.31 35.08
CA SER A 67 5.03 49.59 36.53
C SER A 67 4.47 48.41 37.33
N GLN A 68 4.73 48.45 38.63
CA GLN A 68 4.91 47.35 39.58
C GLN A 68 3.63 46.82 40.25
N MET A 69 3.73 45.57 40.72
CA MET A 69 3.23 44.96 41.97
C MET A 69 1.86 45.39 42.55
N ASN A 70 1.01 44.40 42.83
CA ASN A 70 0.59 44.13 44.22
C ASN A 70 0.06 42.71 44.44
N ASN A 71 0.33 42.28 45.68
CA ASN A 71 0.24 40.95 46.25
C ASN A 71 -1.15 40.73 46.88
N ALA A 72 -1.73 39.53 46.71
CA ALA A 72 -2.77 39.02 47.61
C ALA A 72 -2.78 37.48 47.57
N ASN A 73 -2.10 36.88 48.56
CA ASN A 73 -2.32 35.50 48.97
C ASN A 73 -3.71 35.38 49.63
N CYS A 74 -4.49 34.36 49.25
CA CYS A 74 -5.51 33.78 50.11
C CYS A 74 -5.44 32.25 50.05
N PHE A 75 -5.19 31.71 51.24
CA PHE A 75 -5.02 30.32 51.65
C PHE A 75 -6.36 29.54 51.69
N PHE A 76 -6.26 28.23 51.93
CA PHE A 76 -7.30 27.22 52.30
C PHE A 76 -8.01 26.54 51.10
N LYS A 77 -8.15 25.21 50.99
CA LYS A 77 -7.83 24.04 51.83
C LYS A 77 -7.95 22.77 50.96
N ALA A 78 -7.11 21.78 51.24
CA ALA A 78 -7.15 20.46 50.61
C ALA A 78 -8.51 19.74 50.78
N LYS A 79 -8.94 19.01 49.74
CA LYS A 79 -9.96 17.96 49.86
C LYS A 79 -9.62 16.76 48.95
N LYS A 80 -9.78 15.58 49.56
CA LYS A 80 -9.38 14.24 49.13
C LYS A 80 -10.47 13.60 48.25
N SER A 81 -10.01 12.72 47.35
CA SER A 81 -10.71 11.61 46.66
C SER A 81 -11.91 11.90 45.76
N SER A 82 -11.74 11.63 44.47
CA SER A 82 -12.43 10.52 43.79
C SER A 82 -11.68 10.25 42.49
N GLU A 83 -11.08 9.08 42.39
CA GLU A 83 -10.60 8.54 41.12
C GLU A 83 -11.79 8.51 40.16
N ASN A 84 -11.67 9.19 39.03
CA ASN A 84 -12.49 8.89 37.87
C ASN A 84 -11.57 8.62 36.69
N CYS A 85 -11.74 7.41 36.20
CA CYS A 85 -10.91 6.70 35.27
C CYS A 85 -10.93 7.40 33.91
N SER A 86 -9.80 7.97 33.50
CA SER A 86 -9.52 8.28 32.10
C SER A 86 -9.30 6.96 31.37
N GLN A 87 -10.37 6.22 31.09
CA GLN A 87 -10.32 5.06 30.20
C GLN A 87 -10.04 5.60 28.80
N SER A 88 -8.78 5.62 28.40
CA SER A 88 -8.46 5.47 26.99
C SER A 88 -9.07 4.14 26.57
N ILE A 89 -10.13 4.20 25.76
CA ILE A 89 -10.68 2.99 25.15
C ILE A 89 -9.61 2.46 24.21
N ALA A 90 -8.80 1.52 24.70
CA ALA A 90 -7.93 0.72 23.88
C ALA A 90 -8.84 -0.09 22.95
N VAL A 91 -9.04 0.43 21.73
CA VAL A 91 -9.63 -0.36 20.64
C VAL A 91 -8.81 -1.64 20.59
N PRO A 92 -9.42 -2.84 20.70
CA PRO A 92 -8.67 -4.08 20.67
C PRO A 92 -7.81 -4.10 19.41
N GLU A 93 -6.49 -4.06 19.58
CA GLU A 93 -5.50 -3.92 18.50
C GLU A 93 -5.71 -5.00 17.43
N ARG A 94 -6.12 -6.19 17.88
CA ARG A 94 -6.53 -7.34 17.07
C ARG A 94 -7.66 -7.05 16.07
N GLY A 95 -8.57 -6.15 16.42
CA GLY A 95 -9.65 -5.71 15.55
C GLY A 95 -9.20 -4.73 14.46
N VAL A 96 -8.19 -3.90 14.74
CA VAL A 96 -7.70 -2.91 13.78
C VAL A 96 -7.06 -3.61 12.58
N ARG A 97 -6.16 -4.56 12.82
CA ARG A 97 -5.51 -5.36 11.77
C ARG A 97 -6.52 -6.07 10.88
N LEU A 98 -7.44 -6.81 11.49
CA LEU A 98 -8.47 -7.56 10.76
C LEU A 98 -9.36 -6.65 9.92
N ARG A 99 -9.92 -5.59 10.51
CA ARG A 99 -10.77 -4.64 9.79
C ARG A 99 -10.03 -3.98 8.64
N ARG A 100 -8.76 -3.62 8.86
CA ARG A 100 -7.94 -3.01 7.82
C ARG A 100 -7.70 -3.98 6.66
N LEU A 101 -7.30 -5.22 6.93
CA LEU A 101 -7.06 -6.22 5.88
C LEU A 101 -8.33 -6.58 5.12
N MET A 102 -9.47 -6.72 5.82
CA MET A 102 -10.76 -6.94 5.17
C MET A 102 -11.11 -5.79 4.21
N LYS A 103 -10.89 -4.54 4.62
CA LYS A 103 -11.11 -3.36 3.78
C LYS A 103 -10.23 -3.40 2.53
N GLU A 104 -8.91 -3.50 2.72
CA GLU A 104 -7.92 -3.51 1.62
C GLU A 104 -8.20 -4.64 0.63
N PHE A 105 -8.44 -5.87 1.13
CA PHE A 105 -8.73 -7.01 0.28
C PHE A 105 -10.04 -6.80 -0.49
N SER A 106 -11.10 -6.32 0.16
CA SER A 106 -12.39 -6.07 -0.51
C SER A 106 -12.28 -4.99 -1.60
N GLU A 107 -11.50 -3.95 -1.36
CA GLU A 107 -11.23 -2.88 -2.34
C GLU A 107 -10.51 -3.44 -3.57
N ILE A 108 -9.46 -4.26 -3.37
CA ILE A 108 -8.73 -4.94 -4.44
C ILE A 108 -9.62 -5.95 -5.19
N GLN A 109 -10.44 -6.73 -4.49
CA GLN A 109 -11.34 -7.71 -5.12
C GLN A 109 -12.35 -7.03 -6.06
N ARG A 110 -12.80 -5.82 -5.73
CA ARG A 110 -13.75 -5.04 -6.54
C ARG A 110 -13.09 -4.49 -7.82
N THR A 111 -11.80 -4.17 -7.78
CA THR A 111 -11.07 -3.60 -8.92
C THR A 111 -10.48 -4.66 -9.84
N GLN A 112 -10.07 -5.81 -9.29
CA GLN A 112 -9.32 -6.81 -10.06
C GLN A 112 -10.13 -7.55 -11.13
N HIS A 113 -11.46 -7.59 -11.04
CA HIS A 113 -12.32 -8.20 -12.06
C HIS A 113 -12.49 -7.32 -13.32
N ARG A 114 -11.89 -6.13 -13.33
CA ARG A 114 -11.90 -5.27 -14.52
C ARG A 114 -10.89 -5.76 -15.54
N ARG A 115 -11.24 -5.67 -16.83
CA ARG A 115 -10.41 -6.14 -17.96
C ARG A 115 -9.02 -5.49 -18.00
N ASP A 116 -8.85 -4.33 -17.38
CA ASP A 116 -7.63 -3.54 -17.37
C ASP A 116 -6.79 -3.69 -16.09
N SER A 117 -7.16 -4.57 -15.17
CA SER A 117 -6.48 -4.70 -13.87
C SER A 117 -4.98 -4.96 -14.00
N THR A 118 -4.18 -4.14 -13.32
CA THR A 118 -2.72 -4.25 -13.29
C THR A 118 -2.25 -5.51 -12.55
N PHE A 119 -3.01 -5.95 -11.54
CA PHE A 119 -2.69 -7.12 -10.73
C PHE A 119 -3.95 -7.82 -10.20
N THR A 120 -3.77 -9.04 -9.69
CA THR A 120 -4.81 -9.78 -8.95
C THR A 120 -4.27 -10.25 -7.62
N ALA A 121 -5.13 -10.39 -6.61
CA ALA A 121 -4.77 -10.83 -5.26
C ALA A 121 -5.55 -12.08 -4.84
N GLU A 122 -4.84 -13.05 -4.25
CA GLU A 122 -5.38 -14.29 -3.70
C GLU A 122 -4.86 -14.52 -2.29
N LEU A 123 -5.70 -15.13 -1.43
CA LEU A 123 -5.28 -15.54 -0.09
C LEU A 123 -4.48 -16.84 -0.17
N VAL A 124 -3.37 -16.90 0.55
CA VAL A 124 -2.57 -18.13 0.66
C VAL A 124 -3.25 -19.03 1.69
N ASN A 125 -3.72 -20.21 1.28
CA ASN A 125 -4.38 -21.18 2.18
C ASN A 125 -5.55 -20.58 2.99
N ASP A 126 -6.39 -19.75 2.37
CA ASP A 126 -7.48 -19.01 3.02
C ASP A 126 -7.02 -18.09 4.18
N ASN A 127 -5.73 -17.77 4.27
CA ASN A 127 -5.17 -16.92 5.30
C ASN A 127 -5.25 -15.44 4.90
N LEU A 128 -6.10 -14.67 5.58
CA LEU A 128 -6.21 -13.21 5.35
C LEU A 128 -4.90 -12.45 5.65
N PHE A 129 -3.95 -13.04 6.36
CA PHE A 129 -2.67 -12.42 6.72
C PHE A 129 -1.53 -12.74 5.75
N GLU A 130 -1.79 -13.53 4.70
CA GLU A 130 -0.79 -13.91 3.70
C GLU A 130 -1.40 -13.92 2.30
N TRP A 131 -0.91 -13.07 1.40
CA TRP A 131 -1.47 -12.89 0.06
C TRP A 131 -0.45 -13.22 -1.03
N HIS A 132 -0.92 -13.84 -2.11
CA HIS A 132 -0.25 -13.88 -3.39
C HIS A 132 -0.80 -12.77 -4.29
N ILE A 133 0.11 -11.96 -4.84
CA ILE A 133 -0.21 -10.94 -5.83
C ILE A 133 0.39 -11.36 -7.16
N ARG A 134 -0.43 -11.46 -8.20
CA ARG A 134 0.05 -11.62 -9.58
C ARG A 134 0.00 -10.28 -10.27
N LEU A 135 1.17 -9.70 -10.53
CA LEU A 135 1.34 -8.45 -11.26
C LEU A 135 1.41 -8.77 -12.76
N HIS A 136 0.32 -8.49 -13.48
CA HIS A 136 0.14 -8.83 -14.89
C HIS A 136 0.65 -7.75 -15.83
N ARG A 137 0.60 -6.49 -15.40
CA ARG A 137 0.96 -5.33 -16.22
C ARG A 137 2.09 -4.55 -15.56
N ILE A 138 3.13 -4.32 -16.34
CA ILE A 138 4.22 -3.39 -16.08
C ILE A 138 4.32 -2.43 -17.27
N ASP A 139 5.16 -1.41 -17.17
CA ASP A 139 5.38 -0.46 -18.26
C ASP A 139 5.78 -1.19 -19.56
N PRO A 140 4.96 -1.15 -20.62
CA PRO A 140 5.23 -1.88 -21.85
C PRO A 140 6.47 -1.38 -22.60
N GLU A 141 6.98 -0.19 -22.29
CA GLU A 141 8.23 0.35 -22.88
C GLU A 141 9.49 -0.11 -22.13
N SER A 142 9.33 -0.89 -21.05
CA SER A 142 10.45 -1.36 -20.24
C SER A 142 11.08 -2.65 -20.78
N GLU A 143 12.40 -2.77 -20.63
CA GLU A 143 13.11 -4.03 -20.97
C GLU A 143 12.60 -5.24 -20.18
N LEU A 144 12.00 -5.02 -19.00
CA LEU A 144 11.39 -6.07 -18.21
C LEU A 144 10.13 -6.64 -18.90
N ALA A 145 9.32 -5.77 -19.52
CA ALA A 145 8.15 -6.18 -20.28
C ALA A 145 8.55 -7.00 -21.51
N ASP A 146 9.61 -6.57 -22.19
CA ASP A 146 10.20 -7.32 -23.31
C ASP A 146 10.69 -8.70 -22.86
N ASP A 147 11.45 -8.78 -21.76
CA ASP A 147 11.90 -10.05 -21.20
C ASP A 147 10.72 -10.97 -20.84
N MET A 148 9.68 -10.44 -20.20
CA MET A 148 8.48 -11.21 -19.82
C MET A 148 7.76 -11.75 -21.06
N LYS A 149 7.64 -10.94 -22.12
CA LYS A 149 7.03 -11.34 -23.38
C LYS A 149 7.86 -12.39 -24.12
N GLU A 150 9.17 -12.17 -24.23
CA GLU A 150 10.12 -13.09 -24.90
C GLU A 150 10.11 -14.46 -24.22
N LEU A 151 10.08 -14.50 -22.89
CA LEU A 151 10.14 -15.72 -22.10
C LEU A 151 8.76 -16.33 -21.79
N GLY A 152 7.67 -15.73 -22.29
CA GLY A 152 6.30 -16.21 -22.06
C GLY A 152 5.89 -16.19 -20.57
N ILE A 153 6.39 -15.24 -19.79
CA ILE A 153 6.09 -15.09 -18.37
C ILE A 153 4.82 -14.23 -18.22
N PRO A 154 3.70 -14.79 -17.74
CA PRO A 154 2.42 -14.08 -17.72
C PRO A 154 2.33 -13.01 -16.63
N HIS A 155 3.07 -13.16 -15.53
CA HIS A 155 3.02 -12.24 -14.39
C HIS A 155 4.27 -12.36 -13.51
N ILE A 156 4.49 -11.33 -12.69
CA ILE A 156 5.39 -11.39 -11.54
C ILE A 156 4.56 -11.78 -10.31
N LEU A 157 4.91 -12.88 -9.66
CA LEU A 157 4.28 -13.37 -8.44
C LEU A 157 4.98 -12.77 -7.22
N LEU A 158 4.22 -12.05 -6.40
CA LEU A 158 4.67 -11.50 -5.13
C LEU A 158 3.99 -12.22 -3.97
N HIS A 159 4.66 -12.26 -2.83
CA HIS A 159 4.10 -12.74 -1.57
C HIS A 159 4.17 -11.65 -0.53
N ILE A 160 3.01 -11.36 0.08
CA ILE A 160 2.85 -10.33 1.10
C ILE A 160 2.42 -11.01 2.41
N ILE A 161 3.16 -10.75 3.48
CA ILE A 161 2.86 -11.22 4.84
C ILE A 161 2.58 -10.01 5.72
N PHE A 162 1.41 -9.98 6.35
CA PHE A 162 1.00 -8.89 7.23
C PHE A 162 1.35 -9.21 8.69
N PRO A 163 2.20 -8.40 9.37
CA PRO A 163 2.59 -8.65 10.76
C PRO A 163 1.44 -8.40 11.75
N GLU A 164 1.63 -8.81 13.02
CA GLU A 164 0.63 -8.66 14.09
C GLU A 164 0.22 -7.20 14.34
N HIS A 165 1.16 -6.26 14.22
CA HIS A 165 0.92 -4.83 14.45
C HIS A 165 0.53 -4.06 13.17
N PHE A 166 0.17 -4.74 12.07
CA PHE A 166 -0.36 -4.06 10.87
C PHE A 166 -1.69 -3.34 11.21
N PRO A 167 -1.93 -2.10 10.74
CA PRO A 167 -1.18 -1.31 9.76
C PRO A 167 -0.14 -0.36 10.34
N PHE A 168 0.21 -0.45 11.62
CA PHE A 168 1.24 0.39 12.23
C PHE A 168 2.67 -0.07 11.90
N THR A 169 2.82 -1.31 11.45
CA THR A 169 4.06 -1.87 10.91
C THR A 169 3.86 -2.28 9.44
N PRO A 170 4.89 -2.14 8.59
CA PRO A 170 4.78 -2.48 7.18
C PRO A 170 4.59 -3.98 6.97
N PRO A 171 3.91 -4.40 5.89
CA PRO A 171 3.93 -5.79 5.47
C PRO A 171 5.33 -6.19 4.99
N PHE A 172 5.68 -7.47 5.14
CA PHE A 172 6.83 -8.03 4.46
C PHE A 172 6.42 -8.47 3.06
N MET A 173 7.04 -7.90 2.03
CA MET A 173 6.76 -8.21 0.62
C MET A 173 8.02 -8.73 -0.07
N ARG A 174 7.88 -9.79 -0.87
CA ARG A 174 8.97 -10.36 -1.68
C ARG A 174 8.50 -10.85 -3.03
N VAL A 175 9.41 -10.93 -3.99
CA VAL A 175 9.24 -11.60 -5.28
C VAL A 175 9.38 -13.12 -5.09
N ILE A 176 8.44 -13.88 -5.62
CA ILE A 176 8.49 -15.34 -5.71
C ILE A 176 9.10 -15.75 -7.05
N SER A 177 8.53 -15.23 -8.13
CA SER A 177 8.89 -15.58 -9.51
C SER A 177 8.43 -14.47 -10.47
N PRO A 178 9.07 -14.29 -11.64
CA PRO A 178 10.33 -14.90 -12.03
C PRO A 178 11.49 -14.34 -11.20
N ARG A 179 12.68 -14.91 -11.38
CA ARG A 179 13.89 -14.34 -10.79
C ARG A 179 14.24 -13.06 -11.53
N ILE A 180 14.18 -11.94 -10.82
CA ILE A 180 14.51 -10.61 -11.35
C ILE A 180 15.89 -10.19 -10.85
N GLU A 181 16.71 -9.63 -11.73
CA GLU A 181 17.96 -8.94 -11.42
C GLU A 181 17.76 -7.43 -11.59
N LYS A 182 18.49 -6.62 -10.81
CA LYS A 182 18.27 -5.16 -10.69
C LYS A 182 16.85 -4.85 -10.18
N GLY A 183 16.25 -3.71 -10.55
CA GLY A 183 14.86 -3.39 -10.21
C GLY A 183 14.59 -3.25 -8.71
N PHE A 184 15.63 -2.98 -7.91
CA PHE A 184 15.59 -3.01 -6.45
C PHE A 184 15.18 -4.37 -5.85
N VAL A 185 15.31 -5.46 -6.61
CA VAL A 185 15.12 -6.83 -6.13
C VAL A 185 16.47 -7.39 -5.68
N MET A 186 16.51 -7.89 -4.45
CA MET A 186 17.69 -8.40 -3.77
C MET A 186 17.67 -9.94 -3.69
N GLU A 187 18.66 -10.52 -3.01
CA GLU A 187 18.75 -11.96 -2.80
C GLU A 187 17.51 -12.51 -2.06
N GLY A 188 17.14 -13.75 -2.41
CA GLY A 188 15.90 -14.38 -1.93
C GLY A 188 14.60 -13.78 -2.48
N GLY A 189 14.66 -12.69 -3.25
CA GLY A 189 13.50 -11.95 -3.74
C GLY A 189 13.07 -10.79 -2.84
N ALA A 190 13.91 -10.38 -1.89
CA ALA A 190 13.62 -9.20 -1.06
C ALA A 190 13.54 -7.92 -1.91
N ILE A 191 12.76 -6.94 -1.44
CA ILE A 191 12.50 -5.71 -2.17
C ILE A 191 13.09 -4.53 -1.40
N CYS A 192 13.92 -3.74 -2.07
CA CYS A 192 14.56 -2.55 -1.54
C CYS A 192 13.70 -1.31 -1.83
N MET A 193 12.76 -1.01 -0.93
CA MET A 193 11.93 0.20 -1.02
C MET A 193 11.75 0.80 0.37
N GLU A 194 11.96 2.11 0.49
CA GLU A 194 11.86 2.83 1.76
C GLU A 194 10.50 2.64 2.44
N LEU A 195 9.41 2.68 1.67
CA LEU A 195 8.06 2.54 2.19
C LEU A 195 7.82 1.18 2.88
N LEU A 196 8.57 0.13 2.53
CA LEU A 196 8.44 -1.19 3.16
C LEU A 196 9.28 -1.30 4.43
N THR A 197 9.97 -0.23 4.84
CA THR A 197 10.79 -0.19 6.06
C THR A 197 10.11 0.58 7.18
N PRO A 198 10.45 0.30 8.45
CA PRO A 198 9.83 1.01 9.59
C PRO A 198 9.93 2.54 9.51
N ARG A 199 11.01 3.06 8.90
CA ARG A 199 11.23 4.50 8.74
C ARG A 199 10.33 5.12 7.67
N GLY A 200 10.12 4.44 6.55
CA GLY A 200 9.38 4.96 5.41
C GLY A 200 7.90 4.58 5.37
N TRP A 201 7.47 3.63 6.21
CA TRP A 201 6.10 3.15 6.23
C TRP A 201 5.15 4.15 6.88
N ALA A 202 4.05 4.43 6.18
CA ALA A 202 2.91 5.14 6.74
C ALA A 202 1.69 4.22 6.75
N SER A 203 1.00 4.14 7.89
CA SER A 203 -0.24 3.34 8.01
C SER A 203 -1.35 3.80 7.07
N ALA A 204 -1.25 5.01 6.52
CA ALA A 204 -2.17 5.54 5.51
C ALA A 204 -2.00 4.92 4.12
N TYR A 205 -0.86 4.28 3.82
CA TYR A 205 -0.65 3.64 2.52
C TYR A 205 -1.61 2.47 2.31
N THR A 206 -2.28 2.45 1.16
CA THR A 206 -3.07 1.31 0.70
C THR A 206 -2.16 0.25 0.12
N ILE A 207 -2.58 -1.01 0.18
CA ILE A 207 -1.82 -2.13 -0.37
C ILE A 207 -1.77 -2.06 -1.91
N GLU A 208 -2.83 -1.55 -2.52
CA GLU A 208 -2.84 -1.23 -3.96
C GLU A 208 -1.75 -0.21 -4.34
N ALA A 209 -1.59 0.86 -3.56
CA ALA A 209 -0.55 1.86 -3.82
C ALA A 209 0.86 1.27 -3.63
N VAL A 210 1.06 0.41 -2.61
CA VAL A 210 2.32 -0.30 -2.39
C VAL A 210 2.71 -1.17 -3.59
N ILE A 211 1.77 -1.97 -4.11
CA ILE A 211 1.97 -2.84 -5.27
C ILE A 211 2.25 -2.01 -6.53
N THR A 212 1.48 -0.94 -6.73
CA THR A 212 1.64 -0.03 -7.87
C THR A 212 3.01 0.66 -7.84
N GLN A 213 3.45 1.12 -6.67
CA GLN A 213 4.76 1.73 -6.51
C GLN A 213 5.89 0.72 -6.75
N PHE A 214 5.71 -0.54 -6.33
CA PHE A 214 6.66 -1.60 -6.69
C PHE A 214 6.75 -1.81 -8.20
N ALA A 215 5.61 -1.86 -8.90
CA ALA A 215 5.57 -1.99 -10.36
C ALA A 215 6.29 -0.82 -11.07
N ALA A 216 6.22 0.39 -10.53
CA ALA A 216 6.99 1.53 -11.04
C ALA A 216 8.48 1.44 -10.66
N SER A 217 8.80 1.04 -9.43
CA SER A 217 10.18 0.96 -8.94
C SER A 217 10.99 -0.11 -9.66
N ILE A 218 10.41 -1.27 -9.98
CA ILE A 218 11.12 -2.33 -10.69
C ILE A 218 11.51 -1.89 -12.10
N VAL A 219 10.66 -1.11 -12.79
CA VAL A 219 10.95 -0.51 -14.09
C VAL A 219 12.01 0.57 -13.97
N LYS A 220 11.85 1.51 -13.02
CA LYS A 220 12.83 2.57 -12.76
C LYS A 220 14.21 2.01 -12.41
N GLY A 221 14.26 0.89 -11.70
CA GLY A 221 15.50 0.18 -11.37
C GLY A 221 16.04 -0.70 -12.50
N GLN A 222 15.49 -0.60 -13.71
CA GLN A 222 15.89 -1.38 -14.89
C GLN A 222 15.90 -2.89 -14.61
N GLY A 223 14.84 -3.38 -13.95
CA GLY A 223 14.69 -4.80 -13.63
C GLY A 223 14.74 -5.67 -14.89
N ARG A 224 15.37 -6.84 -14.81
CA ARG A 224 15.49 -7.80 -15.91
C ARG A 224 15.17 -9.20 -15.44
N VAL A 225 14.59 -10.04 -16.28
CA VAL A 225 14.40 -11.46 -15.95
C VAL A 225 15.74 -12.19 -16.08
N ALA A 226 16.13 -12.94 -15.05
CA ALA A 226 17.36 -13.73 -15.08
C ALA A 226 17.22 -14.89 -16.08
N ARG A 227 17.91 -14.81 -17.22
CA ARG A 227 17.89 -15.84 -18.27
C ARG A 227 18.69 -17.10 -17.94
N LYS A 228 19.66 -16.99 -17.02
CA LYS A 228 20.50 -18.11 -16.58
C LYS A 228 20.23 -18.41 -15.11
N PRO A 229 19.70 -19.60 -14.77
CA PRO A 229 19.59 -20.00 -13.37
C PRO A 229 21.01 -20.17 -12.81
N LYS A 230 21.42 -19.29 -11.89
CA LYS A 230 22.61 -19.54 -11.07
C LYS A 230 22.24 -20.68 -10.11
N THR A 231 22.88 -21.83 -10.26
CA THR A 231 22.56 -23.13 -9.64
C THR A 231 22.47 -23.16 -8.11
N ASN A 232 22.68 -22.04 -7.41
CA ASN A 232 22.64 -21.92 -5.94
C ASN A 232 21.91 -20.65 -5.44
N LYS A 233 21.10 -19.96 -6.27
CA LYS A 233 20.46 -18.68 -5.90
C LYS A 233 18.96 -18.63 -6.23
N GLU A 234 18.23 -19.63 -5.77
CA GLU A 234 16.77 -19.61 -5.83
C GLU A 234 16.18 -18.60 -4.84
N PHE A 235 15.10 -17.95 -5.26
CA PHE A 235 14.34 -17.08 -4.37
C PHE A 235 13.66 -17.93 -3.30
N ASN A 236 14.01 -17.67 -2.04
CA ASN A 236 13.44 -18.34 -0.89
C ASN A 236 13.20 -17.32 0.24
N ARG A 237 12.25 -17.66 1.12
CA ARG A 237 11.81 -16.75 2.19
C ARG A 237 12.93 -16.39 3.16
N ARG A 238 13.75 -17.36 3.57
CA ARG A 238 14.83 -17.15 4.55
C ARG A 238 15.84 -16.13 4.04
N SER A 239 16.36 -16.32 2.83
CA SER A 239 17.31 -15.39 2.22
C SER A 239 16.71 -14.01 1.97
N ALA A 240 15.41 -13.92 1.67
CA ALA A 240 14.71 -12.64 1.53
C ALA A 240 14.62 -11.90 2.87
N GLU A 241 14.24 -12.59 3.95
CA GLU A 241 14.18 -11.99 5.29
C GLU A 241 15.56 -11.50 5.75
N GLU A 242 16.62 -12.29 5.52
CA GLU A 242 18.00 -11.91 5.85
C GLU A 242 18.44 -10.68 5.05
N SER A 243 18.18 -10.65 3.75
CA SER A 243 18.47 -9.52 2.87
C SER A 243 17.73 -8.26 3.32
N PHE A 244 16.45 -8.38 3.69
CA PHE A 244 15.64 -7.27 4.18
C PHE A 244 16.14 -6.73 5.53
N ARG A 245 16.54 -7.61 6.47
CA ARG A 245 17.15 -7.18 7.75
C ARG A 245 18.44 -6.40 7.52
N SER A 246 19.30 -6.89 6.61
CA SER A 246 20.54 -6.21 6.25
C SER A 246 20.29 -4.85 5.60
N LEU A 247 19.28 -4.78 4.72
CA LEU A 247 18.82 -3.56 4.07
C LEU A 247 18.41 -2.50 5.10
N VAL A 248 17.48 -2.85 6.00
CA VAL A 248 16.97 -1.93 7.03
C VAL A 248 18.13 -1.39 7.88
N LYS A 249 19.02 -2.26 8.36
CA LYS A 249 20.18 -1.86 9.15
C LYS A 249 21.12 -0.91 8.41
N THR A 250 21.33 -1.12 7.12
CA THR A 250 22.19 -0.28 6.29
C THR A 250 21.56 1.11 6.11
N HIS A 251 20.26 1.18 5.81
CA HIS A 251 19.57 2.46 5.61
C HIS A 251 19.27 3.22 6.91
N GLU A 252 19.16 2.54 8.04
CA GLU A 252 19.16 3.20 9.36
C GLU A 252 20.49 3.89 9.63
N LYS A 253 21.60 3.24 9.28
CA LYS A 253 22.95 3.75 9.52
C LYS A 253 23.34 4.88 8.55
N TYR A 254 23.04 4.73 7.27
CA TYR A 254 23.55 5.62 6.21
C TYR A 254 22.47 6.50 5.56
N GLY A 255 21.20 6.29 5.89
CA GLY A 255 20.07 6.99 5.28
C GLY A 255 19.61 6.41 3.94
N TRP A 256 18.52 6.96 3.42
CA TRP A 256 18.04 6.71 2.06
C TRP A 256 18.58 7.80 1.15
N VAL A 257 19.34 7.40 0.13
CA VAL A 257 19.87 8.32 -0.87
C VAL A 257 19.04 8.14 -2.13
N THR A 258 18.49 9.24 -2.65
CA THR A 258 17.97 9.24 -4.03
C THR A 258 19.18 9.35 -4.94
N PRO A 259 19.45 8.37 -5.83
CA PRO A 259 20.52 8.52 -6.81
C PRO A 259 20.35 9.86 -7.55
N PRO A 260 21.44 10.63 -7.78
CA PRO A 260 21.36 11.83 -8.60
C PRO A 260 20.67 11.52 -9.93
N LEU A 261 19.89 12.47 -10.46
CA LEU A 261 19.17 12.33 -11.73
C LEU A 261 20.07 12.27 -12.98
N ALA A 262 21.34 11.89 -12.85
CA ALA A 262 22.33 11.80 -13.93
C ALA A 262 22.55 10.31 -14.29
N GLU A 263 22.46 9.82 -15.52
CA GLU A 263 22.21 10.39 -16.85
C GLU A 263 21.26 9.44 -17.61
N GLY A 264 20.39 10.00 -18.45
CA GLY A 264 19.52 9.25 -19.37
C GLY A 264 20.25 8.76 -20.61
#